data_AF-A0A813GXS2-F1
#
_entry.id   AF-A0A813GXS2-F1
#
_cell.length_a   1.000
_cell.length_b   1.000
_cell.length_c   1.000
_cell.angle_alpha   90.00
_cell.angle_beta   90.00
_cell.angle_gamma   90.00
#
_symmetry.space_group_name_H-M   'P 1'
#
loop_
_entity.id
_entity.type
_entity.pdbx_description
1 polymer ?
#
loop_
_entity_poly.entity_id
_entity_poly.type
_entity_poly.pdbx_seq_one_letter_code
_entity_poly.pdbx_strand_id
1 'polypeptide(L)'
;LEAAGDFMQLPPVKAASLAADPVQPKDMDSTARTAWETDHEEAISGRKLWKNIDRCILLDYSHRCAGALCTLLYEMTKHGKLSQDSWAALQNRVLTHPSAQETRQAYRQAPFARQDCPVGVLRHSVRASFTYERAVGFARASQQRLLVAVASDRCTGQSANFQLQSAVYKDLASVHNLSTTAHLPNCLFLWRGVRLTLEEKMCVELGVVRGCAAVVLDILPDEREPLYDQGAHLEPFLFRYVPEALIMEVPGATWLKEPELGPGRFYLGRAKRNWKYNVPITMACHFLDAATTKKPVTVNRVQLPVKNMFALTVYALQGQTLPAIIVDVARPPGMSRDEHWISLLVLLSRVRQIEDVVILRLPEKKCFEGGPPEFLTSEYARLMCLEQETLLMLDKQLAAVQLHDIRAQVTQPLLNEMRNTVETRKRQDIQSSSLPKRRRAT
;
A
#
# COMPACT_ATOMS: atom_id res chain seq x y z
N LEU A 1 -6.51 10.93 -23.16
CA LEU A 1 -6.08 10.22 -21.94
C LEU A 1 -7.32 9.58 -21.36
N GLU A 2 -7.34 8.26 -21.23
CA GLU A 2 -8.39 7.55 -20.48
C GLU A 2 -7.77 7.12 -19.15
N ALA A 3 -8.43 7.45 -18.05
CA ALA A 3 -7.93 7.19 -16.71
C ALA A 3 -9.07 6.77 -15.78
N ALA A 4 -8.81 5.81 -14.91
CA ALA A 4 -9.72 5.38 -13.85
C ALA A 4 -8.93 5.28 -12.54
N GLY A 5 -9.51 5.75 -11.45
CA GLY A 5 -8.85 5.76 -10.15
C GLY A 5 -9.62 6.55 -9.11
N ASP A 6 -9.03 6.63 -7.91
CA ASP A 6 -9.59 7.35 -6.76
C ASP A 6 -8.47 8.19 -6.15
N PHE A 7 -8.66 9.51 -6.19
CA PHE A 7 -7.68 10.49 -5.69
C PHE A 7 -7.60 10.54 -4.17
N MET A 8 -8.57 9.97 -3.46
CA MET A 8 -8.54 9.86 -2.00
C MET A 8 -7.59 8.76 -1.51
N GLN A 9 -6.87 8.10 -2.42
CA GLN A 9 -5.85 7.10 -2.09
C GLN A 9 -4.45 7.73 -1.94
N LEU A 10 -3.46 6.88 -1.68
CA LEU A 10 -2.09 7.35 -1.46
C LEU A 10 -1.54 8.03 -2.71
N PRO A 11 -0.78 9.13 -2.54
CA PRO A 11 -0.09 9.78 -3.65
C PRO A 11 1.03 8.88 -4.20
N PRO A 12 1.50 9.15 -5.42
CA PRO A 12 2.67 8.48 -5.99
C PRO A 12 3.90 8.56 -5.06
N VAL A 13 4.65 7.47 -4.95
CA VAL A 13 5.88 7.43 -4.14
C VAL A 13 7.00 8.15 -4.89
N LYS A 14 7.58 9.19 -4.27
CA LYS A 14 8.68 10.01 -4.85
C LYS A 14 8.33 10.71 -6.17
N ALA A 15 7.04 10.92 -6.43
CA ALA A 15 6.57 11.66 -7.60
C ALA A 15 5.44 12.61 -7.17
N ALA A 16 5.21 13.65 -7.96
CA ALA A 16 4.12 14.58 -7.72
C ALA A 16 2.76 13.90 -7.98
N SER A 17 1.77 14.20 -7.14
CA SER A 17 0.39 13.77 -7.40
C SER A 17 -0.19 14.59 -8.55
N LEU A 18 -0.89 13.92 -9.48
CA LEU A 18 -1.65 14.61 -10.53
C LEU A 18 -2.78 15.48 -9.97
N ALA A 19 -3.18 15.31 -8.72
CA ALA A 19 -4.17 16.16 -8.05
C ALA A 19 -3.59 17.49 -7.54
N ALA A 20 -2.26 17.55 -7.33
CA ALA A 20 -1.59 18.73 -6.83
C ALA A 20 -0.90 19.49 -7.97
N ASP A 21 -0.86 20.82 -7.86
CA ASP A 21 -0.01 21.61 -8.74
C ASP A 21 1.46 21.50 -8.28
N PRO A 22 2.42 21.33 -9.20
CA PRO A 22 3.84 21.39 -8.86
C PRO A 22 4.16 22.72 -8.18
N VAL A 23 4.59 22.68 -6.92
CA VAL A 23 4.85 23.89 -6.12
C VAL A 23 6.26 24.38 -6.40
N GLN A 24 6.37 25.49 -7.12
CA GLN A 24 7.63 26.20 -7.30
C GLN A 24 8.02 26.96 -6.01
N PRO A 25 9.27 26.87 -5.53
CA PRO A 25 9.76 27.70 -4.44
C PRO A 25 9.67 29.20 -4.79
N LYS A 26 9.21 30.03 -3.85
CA LYS A 26 8.91 31.45 -4.09
C LYS A 26 10.15 32.33 -4.30
N ASP A 27 11.31 31.91 -3.80
CA ASP A 27 12.54 32.71 -3.76
C ASP A 27 13.67 32.05 -4.57
N MET A 28 13.41 31.73 -5.85
CA MET A 28 14.43 31.17 -6.77
C MET A 28 14.93 32.22 -7.74
N ASP A 29 16.25 32.26 -7.94
CA ASP A 29 16.84 32.99 -9.06
C ASP A 29 16.49 32.33 -10.41
N SER A 30 16.81 33.01 -11.51
CA SER A 30 16.49 32.55 -12.88
C SER A 30 17.15 31.21 -13.25
N THR A 31 18.34 30.92 -12.72
CA THR A 31 19.08 29.68 -13.02
C THR A 31 18.48 28.52 -12.24
N ALA A 32 18.21 28.73 -10.95
CA ALA A 32 17.56 27.79 -10.06
C ALA A 32 16.13 27.46 -10.52
N ARG A 33 15.42 28.45 -11.08
CA ARG A 33 14.11 28.24 -11.70
C ARG A 33 14.18 27.32 -12.91
N THR A 34 15.11 27.56 -13.83
CA THR A 34 15.27 26.73 -15.03
C THR A 34 15.64 25.29 -14.66
N ALA A 35 16.51 25.11 -13.67
CA ALA A 35 16.84 23.81 -13.13
C ALA A 35 15.63 23.11 -12.50
N TRP A 36 14.84 23.82 -11.69
CA TRP A 36 13.61 23.27 -11.09
C TRP A 36 12.59 22.85 -12.15
N GLU A 37 12.36 23.69 -13.16
CA GLU A 37 11.43 23.39 -14.26
C GLU A 37 11.87 22.14 -15.04
N THR A 38 13.18 21.98 -15.25
CA THR A 38 13.75 20.78 -15.89
C THR A 38 13.56 19.53 -15.01
N ASP A 39 13.83 19.64 -13.71
CA ASP A 39 13.66 18.53 -12.75
C ASP A 39 12.19 18.11 -12.56
N HIS A 40 11.23 19.00 -12.87
CA HIS A 40 9.79 18.79 -12.69
C HIS A 40 9.01 18.77 -14.01
N GLU A 41 9.69 18.68 -15.16
CA GLU A 41 9.08 18.75 -16.48
C GLU A 41 7.98 17.69 -16.65
N GLU A 42 8.25 16.45 -16.23
CA GLU A 42 7.28 15.34 -16.28
C GLU A 42 6.03 15.63 -15.43
N ALA A 43 6.21 16.17 -14.23
CA ALA A 43 5.11 16.52 -13.34
C ALA A 43 4.26 17.67 -13.90
N ILE A 44 4.91 18.70 -14.46
CA ILE A 44 4.25 19.85 -15.09
C ILE A 44 3.46 19.39 -16.33
N SER A 45 4.09 18.59 -17.19
CA SER A 45 3.48 18.04 -18.41
C SER A 45 2.32 17.10 -18.07
N GLY A 46 2.52 16.18 -17.12
CA GLY A 46 1.48 15.27 -16.63
C GLY A 46 0.28 16.01 -16.05
N ARG A 47 0.52 17.05 -15.23
CA ARG A 47 -0.55 17.90 -14.69
C ARG A 47 -1.30 18.66 -15.77
N LYS A 48 -0.60 19.18 -16.79
CA LYS A 48 -1.23 19.85 -17.94
C LYS A 48 -2.12 18.89 -18.73
N LEU A 49 -1.64 17.68 -19.02
CA LEU A 49 -2.43 16.63 -19.67
C LEU A 49 -3.65 16.23 -18.83
N TRP A 50 -3.48 16.12 -17.51
CA TRP A 50 -4.57 15.82 -16.58
C TRP A 50 -5.64 16.91 -16.55
N LYS A 51 -5.25 18.19 -16.56
CA LYS A 51 -6.19 19.32 -16.63
C LYS A 51 -6.94 19.39 -17.97
N ASN A 52 -6.41 18.81 -19.04
CA ASN A 52 -7.04 18.75 -20.35
C ASN A 52 -8.09 17.63 -20.48
N ILE A 53 -8.33 16.83 -19.44
CA ILE A 53 -9.46 15.89 -19.43
C ILE A 53 -10.77 16.70 -19.49
N ASP A 54 -11.59 16.39 -20.48
CA ASP A 54 -12.85 17.08 -20.81
C ASP A 54 -14.10 16.27 -20.40
N ARG A 55 -13.91 15.03 -19.95
CA ARG A 55 -14.99 14.14 -19.51
C ARG A 55 -14.66 13.47 -18.19
N CYS A 56 -15.60 13.48 -17.27
CA CYS A 56 -15.47 12.86 -15.95
C CYS A 56 -16.78 12.15 -15.58
N ILE A 57 -16.65 10.96 -15.00
CA ILE A 57 -17.75 10.21 -14.40
C ILE A 57 -17.29 9.85 -13.00
N LEU A 58 -18.04 10.26 -11.97
CA LEU A 58 -17.78 9.90 -10.60
C LEU A 58 -18.71 8.75 -10.20
N LEU A 59 -18.14 7.75 -9.52
CA LEU A 59 -18.91 6.69 -8.89
C LEU A 59 -19.04 7.05 -7.41
N ASP A 60 -20.26 7.37 -6.99
CA ASP A 60 -20.59 7.86 -5.64
C ASP A 60 -21.03 6.74 -4.69
N TYR A 61 -21.40 5.58 -5.24
CA TYR A 61 -21.77 4.39 -4.47
C TYR A 61 -20.62 3.38 -4.36
N SER A 62 -20.30 2.98 -3.13
CA SER A 62 -19.32 1.93 -2.83
C SER A 62 -20.01 0.64 -2.42
N HIS A 63 -19.85 -0.41 -3.23
CA HIS A 63 -20.30 -1.77 -2.87
C HIS A 63 -19.43 -2.45 -1.80
N ARG A 64 -18.38 -1.78 -1.31
CA ARG A 64 -17.37 -2.41 -0.45
C ARG A 64 -17.77 -2.38 1.02
N CYS A 65 -18.04 -1.20 1.55
CA CYS A 65 -18.19 -0.98 2.99
C CYS A 65 -19.66 -0.84 3.36
N ALA A 66 -20.06 -1.36 4.52
CA ALA A 66 -21.41 -1.22 5.05
C ALA A 66 -21.39 -0.85 6.54
N GLY A 67 -22.55 -0.45 7.07
CA GLY A 67 -22.76 -0.21 8.49
C GLY A 67 -21.83 0.85 9.09
N ALA A 68 -21.37 0.60 10.33
CA ALA A 68 -20.56 1.54 11.10
C ALA A 68 -19.24 1.94 10.40
N LEU A 69 -18.62 1.03 9.63
CA LEU A 69 -17.43 1.35 8.87
C LEU A 69 -17.73 2.34 7.74
N CYS A 70 -18.85 2.17 7.03
CA CYS A 70 -19.26 3.13 6.00
C CYS A 70 -19.50 4.52 6.60
N THR A 71 -20.20 4.60 7.74
CA THR A 71 -20.42 5.85 8.47
C THR A 71 -19.09 6.50 8.88
N LEU A 72 -18.16 5.73 9.46
CA LEU A 72 -16.84 6.20 9.85
C LEU A 72 -16.07 6.81 8.67
N LEU A 73 -16.00 6.11 7.54
CA LEU A 73 -15.28 6.58 6.34
C LEU A 73 -15.95 7.82 5.73
N TYR A 74 -17.28 7.89 5.77
CA TYR A 74 -18.04 9.06 5.35
C TYR A 74 -17.76 10.27 6.25
N GLU A 75 -17.74 10.10 7.57
CA GLU A 75 -17.40 11.14 8.54
C GLU A 75 -15.97 11.66 8.34
N MET A 76 -15.01 10.76 8.13
CA MET A 76 -13.63 11.14 7.81
C MET A 76 -13.58 12.02 6.55
N THR A 77 -14.24 11.60 5.46
CA THR A 77 -14.09 12.22 4.15
C THR A 77 -14.96 13.46 3.92
N LYS A 78 -16.18 13.52 4.48
CA LYS A 78 -17.14 14.60 4.22
C LYS A 78 -17.34 15.56 5.38
N HIS A 79 -17.39 15.04 6.61
CA HIS A 79 -17.59 15.89 7.79
C HIS A 79 -16.28 16.43 8.38
N GLY A 80 -15.19 15.69 8.20
CA GLY A 80 -13.90 16.00 8.81
C GLY A 80 -13.92 15.91 10.34
N LYS A 81 -14.98 15.34 10.94
CA LYS A 81 -15.14 15.14 12.37
C LYS A 81 -15.80 13.78 12.60
N LEU A 82 -15.27 13.04 13.57
CA LEU A 82 -15.81 11.74 13.94
C LEU A 82 -16.89 11.89 15.01
N SER A 83 -18.01 11.20 14.85
CA SER A 83 -19.01 11.06 15.91
C SER A 83 -18.45 10.29 17.10
N GLN A 84 -19.16 10.32 18.24
CA GLN A 84 -18.76 9.50 19.39
C GLN A 84 -18.96 8.01 19.09
N ASP A 85 -20.00 7.65 18.34
CA ASP A 85 -20.29 6.26 17.99
C ASP A 85 -19.22 5.67 17.08
N SER A 86 -18.81 6.40 16.02
CA SER A 86 -17.70 6.00 15.15
C SER A 86 -16.38 5.85 15.91
N TRP A 87 -16.11 6.74 16.86
CA TRP A 87 -14.91 6.68 17.68
C TRP A 87 -14.94 5.48 18.65
N ALA A 88 -16.07 5.26 19.32
CA ALA A 88 -16.27 4.12 20.21
C ALA A 88 -16.16 2.80 19.44
N ALA A 89 -16.70 2.74 18.21
CA ALA A 89 -16.56 1.59 17.33
C ALA A 89 -15.08 1.26 17.07
N LEU A 90 -14.25 2.26 16.72
CA LEU A 90 -12.81 2.07 16.57
C LEU A 90 -12.14 1.61 17.88
N GLN A 91 -12.46 2.24 19.02
CA GLN A 91 -11.88 1.87 20.32
C GLN A 91 -12.19 0.42 20.71
N ASN A 92 -13.40 -0.05 20.42
CA ASN A 92 -13.80 -1.45 20.65
C ASN A 92 -13.02 -2.45 19.79
N ARG A 93 -12.39 -2.00 18.69
CA ARG A 93 -11.50 -2.84 17.86
C ARG A 93 -10.05 -2.84 18.31
N VAL A 94 -9.68 -2.10 19.36
CA VAL A 94 -8.31 -2.05 19.88
C VAL A 94 -8.08 -3.16 20.90
N LEU A 95 -7.11 -4.05 20.65
CA LEU A 95 -6.89 -5.25 21.49
C LEU A 95 -6.67 -4.93 22.99
N THR A 96 -5.96 -3.85 23.26
CA THR A 96 -5.61 -3.40 24.62
C THR A 96 -6.72 -2.61 25.29
N HIS A 97 -7.79 -2.24 24.58
CA HIS A 97 -8.87 -1.45 25.15
C HIS A 97 -9.72 -2.29 26.12
N PRO A 98 -10.11 -1.76 27.30
CA PRO A 98 -10.83 -2.55 28.31
C PRO A 98 -12.10 -3.23 27.77
N SER A 99 -12.92 -2.51 26.99
CA SER A 99 -14.17 -3.00 26.42
C SER A 99 -14.02 -4.00 25.26
N ALA A 100 -12.81 -4.20 24.73
CA ALA A 100 -12.58 -5.00 23.52
C ALA A 100 -12.55 -6.52 23.77
N GLN A 101 -13.45 -7.05 24.60
CA GLN A 101 -13.47 -8.48 24.96
C GLN A 101 -13.75 -9.37 23.74
N GLU A 102 -14.77 -9.04 22.96
CA GLU A 102 -15.13 -9.78 21.75
C GLU A 102 -14.02 -9.73 20.71
N THR A 103 -13.40 -8.56 20.52
CA THR A 103 -12.25 -8.38 19.62
C THR A 103 -11.07 -9.27 20.02
N ARG A 104 -10.76 -9.39 21.32
CA ARG A 104 -9.69 -10.28 21.81
C ARG A 104 -10.00 -11.76 21.54
N GLN A 105 -11.28 -12.16 21.65
CA GLN A 105 -11.71 -13.51 21.32
C GLN A 105 -11.60 -13.76 19.80
N ALA A 106 -12.13 -12.85 18.98
CA ALA A 106 -12.09 -12.94 17.53
C ALA A 106 -10.65 -12.98 16.99
N TYR A 107 -9.73 -12.21 17.57
CA TYR A 107 -8.32 -12.18 17.17
C TYR A 107 -7.63 -13.55 17.22
N ARG A 108 -8.06 -14.44 18.13
CA ARG A 108 -7.51 -15.78 18.30
C ARG A 108 -8.13 -16.82 17.35
N GLN A 109 -9.11 -16.42 16.55
CA GLN A 109 -9.91 -17.29 15.69
C GLN A 109 -9.82 -16.81 14.23
N ALA A 110 -10.35 -17.61 13.31
CA ALA A 110 -10.54 -17.16 11.94
C ALA A 110 -11.52 -15.96 11.92
N PRO A 111 -11.31 -14.97 11.03
CA PRO A 111 -10.26 -14.92 9.99
C PRO A 111 -8.89 -14.43 10.48
N PHE A 112 -8.79 -13.76 11.63
CA PHE A 112 -7.56 -13.07 12.07
C PHE A 112 -6.36 -14.01 12.34
N ALA A 113 -6.62 -15.22 12.83
CA ALA A 113 -5.61 -16.23 13.11
C ALA A 113 -5.10 -16.97 11.85
N ARG A 114 -5.65 -16.70 10.66
CA ARG A 114 -5.25 -17.38 9.42
C ARG A 114 -4.06 -16.68 8.75
N GLN A 115 -3.31 -17.43 7.93
CA GLN A 115 -2.16 -16.93 7.17
C GLN A 115 -2.52 -15.88 6.12
N ASP A 116 -3.77 -15.89 5.65
CA ASP A 116 -4.31 -15.00 4.62
C ASP A 116 -4.85 -13.66 5.16
N CYS A 117 -4.89 -13.47 6.49
CA CYS A 117 -5.20 -12.18 7.11
C CYS A 117 -3.90 -11.40 7.36
N PRO A 118 -3.56 -10.36 6.57
CA PRO A 118 -2.31 -9.62 6.75
C PRO A 118 -2.37 -8.65 7.93
N VAL A 119 -1.19 -8.25 8.41
CA VAL A 119 -1.02 -7.04 9.24
C VAL A 119 -0.73 -5.84 8.33
N GLY A 120 -1.63 -4.87 8.29
CA GLY A 120 -1.44 -3.58 7.61
C GLY A 120 -0.63 -2.61 8.46
N VAL A 121 0.46 -2.09 7.89
CA VAL A 121 1.40 -1.21 8.60
C VAL A 121 1.84 -0.02 7.76
N LEU A 122 2.36 1.00 8.44
CA LEU A 122 2.82 2.24 7.81
C LEU A 122 4.32 2.26 7.46
N ARG A 123 5.12 1.28 7.95
CA ARG A 123 6.59 1.24 7.76
C ARG A 123 7.10 -0.12 7.33
N HIS A 124 8.12 -0.14 6.48
CA HIS A 124 8.76 -1.38 6.03
C HIS A 124 9.51 -2.15 7.14
N SER A 125 10.08 -1.46 8.13
CA SER A 125 10.74 -2.12 9.27
C SER A 125 9.75 -2.82 10.18
N VAL A 126 8.63 -2.15 10.50
CA VAL A 126 7.51 -2.73 11.26
C VAL A 126 6.91 -3.92 10.49
N ARG A 127 6.77 -3.81 9.16
CA ARG A 127 6.36 -4.91 8.30
C ARG A 127 7.28 -6.13 8.47
N ALA A 128 8.60 -5.93 8.44
CA ALA A 128 9.55 -7.01 8.58
C ALA A 128 9.43 -7.70 9.95
N SER A 129 9.27 -6.94 11.03
CA SER A 129 9.05 -7.47 12.38
C SER A 129 7.79 -8.35 12.46
N PHE A 130 6.64 -7.84 12.03
CA PHE A 130 5.40 -8.61 12.03
C PHE A 130 5.47 -9.82 11.10
N THR A 131 6.19 -9.72 9.98
CA THR A 131 6.38 -10.85 9.08
C THR A 131 7.11 -11.99 9.79
N TYR A 132 8.19 -11.68 10.52
CA TYR A 132 8.93 -12.68 11.29
C TYR A 132 8.09 -13.29 12.41
N GLU A 133 7.47 -12.46 13.26
CA GLU A 133 6.68 -12.93 14.40
C GLU A 133 5.55 -13.86 13.94
N ARG A 134 4.85 -13.49 12.87
CA ARG A 134 3.78 -14.32 12.32
C ARG A 134 4.29 -15.57 11.62
N ALA A 135 5.43 -15.51 10.93
CA ALA A 135 6.05 -16.69 10.35
C ALA A 135 6.37 -17.76 11.41
N VAL A 136 6.92 -17.33 12.55
CA VAL A 136 7.18 -18.22 13.70
C VAL A 136 5.88 -18.86 14.20
N GLY A 137 4.83 -18.06 14.40
CA GLY A 137 3.52 -18.55 14.83
C GLY A 137 2.89 -19.54 13.85
N PHE A 138 2.94 -19.24 12.56
CA PHE A 138 2.31 -20.05 11.52
C PHE A 138 3.06 -21.34 11.19
N ALA A 139 4.40 -21.32 11.20
CA ALA A 139 5.19 -22.54 11.03
C ALA A 139 4.88 -23.53 12.17
N ARG A 140 4.86 -23.06 13.42
CA ARG A 140 4.46 -23.87 14.59
C ARG A 140 3.02 -24.39 14.46
N ALA A 141 2.07 -23.55 14.08
CA ALA A 141 0.69 -23.96 13.87
C ALA A 141 0.55 -25.01 12.75
N SER A 142 1.44 -24.96 11.75
CA SER A 142 1.52 -25.93 10.65
C SER A 142 2.30 -27.20 11.03
N GLN A 143 2.78 -27.33 12.27
CA GLN A 143 3.65 -28.42 12.71
C GLN A 143 4.87 -28.61 11.79
N GLN A 144 5.46 -27.50 11.36
CA GLN A 144 6.65 -27.45 10.52
C GLN A 144 7.72 -26.60 11.19
N ARG A 145 8.99 -26.99 11.03
CA ARG A 145 10.10 -26.12 11.42
C ARG A 145 10.13 -24.90 10.51
N LEU A 146 10.31 -23.71 11.08
CA LEU A 146 10.51 -22.50 10.29
C LEU A 146 11.88 -22.55 9.62
N LEU A 147 11.91 -22.44 8.29
CA LEU A 147 13.14 -22.30 7.52
C LEU A 147 13.33 -20.84 7.12
N VAL A 148 14.55 -20.33 7.25
CA VAL A 148 14.89 -18.93 7.01
C VAL A 148 15.96 -18.84 5.93
N ALA A 149 15.58 -18.39 4.74
CA ALA A 149 16.52 -18.12 3.65
C ALA A 149 16.96 -16.66 3.72
N VAL A 150 18.24 -16.43 3.99
CA VAL A 150 18.86 -15.09 3.99
C VAL A 150 19.50 -14.84 2.63
N ALA A 151 19.29 -13.64 2.08
CA ALA A 151 19.83 -13.25 0.79
C ALA A 151 21.36 -13.19 0.83
N SER A 152 22.00 -13.49 -0.29
CA SER A 152 23.44 -13.32 -0.45
C SER A 152 23.72 -11.97 -1.11
N ASP A 153 24.35 -11.06 -0.38
CA ASP A 153 24.77 -9.75 -0.88
C ASP A 153 26.28 -9.70 -1.13
N ARG A 154 26.68 -9.22 -2.30
CA ARG A 154 28.08 -9.01 -2.68
C ARG A 154 28.26 -7.68 -3.41
N CYS A 155 29.33 -6.95 -3.12
CA CYS A 155 29.66 -5.76 -3.90
C CYS A 155 30.12 -6.13 -5.31
N THR A 156 29.78 -5.31 -6.30
CA THR A 156 30.08 -5.59 -7.71
C THR A 156 30.50 -4.34 -8.49
N GLY A 157 31.03 -4.55 -9.70
CA GLY A 157 31.47 -3.48 -10.59
C GLY A 157 32.60 -2.66 -9.97
N GLN A 158 32.50 -1.33 -10.05
CA GLN A 158 33.47 -0.42 -9.42
C GLN A 158 33.52 -0.55 -7.88
N SER A 159 32.51 -1.18 -7.28
CA SER A 159 32.48 -1.47 -5.85
C SER A 159 33.01 -2.86 -5.51
N ALA A 160 33.46 -3.69 -6.46
CA ALA A 160 33.85 -5.09 -6.18
C ALA A 160 34.99 -5.23 -5.15
N ASN A 161 35.89 -4.25 -5.10
CA ASN A 161 36.98 -4.20 -4.13
C ASN A 161 36.52 -3.78 -2.72
N PHE A 162 35.26 -3.34 -2.57
CA PHE A 162 34.70 -2.96 -1.28
C PHE A 162 34.37 -4.22 -0.47
N GLN A 163 35.18 -4.49 0.55
CA GLN A 163 34.90 -5.54 1.50
C GLN A 163 33.81 -5.09 2.48
N LEU A 164 32.68 -5.80 2.47
CA LEU A 164 31.60 -5.58 3.42
C LEU A 164 32.02 -6.06 4.80
N GLN A 165 32.30 -5.13 5.71
CA GLN A 165 32.42 -5.48 7.12
C GLN A 165 31.08 -5.91 7.72
N SER A 166 31.13 -6.70 8.79
CA SER A 166 29.94 -7.23 9.46
C SER A 166 28.91 -6.16 9.85
N ALA A 167 29.36 -4.97 10.27
CA ALA A 167 28.45 -3.87 10.60
C ALA A 167 27.69 -3.37 9.35
N VAL A 168 28.39 -3.18 8.23
CA VAL A 168 27.79 -2.75 6.95
C VAL A 168 26.85 -3.83 6.42
N TYR A 169 27.22 -5.11 6.55
CA TYR A 169 26.35 -6.22 6.16
C TYR A 169 25.04 -6.25 6.95
N LYS A 170 25.10 -6.00 8.27
CA LYS A 170 23.91 -5.90 9.12
C LYS A 170 23.02 -4.73 8.72
N ASP A 171 23.61 -3.59 8.37
CA ASP A 171 22.84 -2.42 7.91
C ASP A 171 22.20 -2.67 6.53
N LEU A 172 22.94 -3.24 5.58
CA LEU A 172 22.41 -3.72 4.29
C LEU A 172 21.22 -4.68 4.45
N ALA A 173 21.35 -5.63 5.38
CA ALA A 173 20.30 -6.60 5.70
C ALA A 173 19.04 -5.95 6.31
N SER A 174 19.18 -4.78 6.94
CA SER A 174 18.07 -3.99 7.50
C SER A 174 17.27 -3.21 6.44
N VAL A 175 17.72 -3.20 5.17
CA VAL A 175 16.98 -2.55 4.09
C VAL A 175 15.79 -3.42 3.67
N HIS A 176 14.64 -3.13 4.27
CA HIS A 176 13.40 -3.90 4.07
C HIS A 176 12.51 -3.42 2.92
N ASN A 177 12.85 -2.29 2.26
CA ASN A 177 12.08 -1.79 1.12
C ASN A 177 12.44 -2.62 -0.12
N LEU A 178 11.46 -3.38 -0.63
CA LEU A 178 11.63 -4.22 -1.80
C LEU A 178 11.94 -3.40 -3.06
N SER A 179 11.38 -2.20 -3.23
CA SER A 179 11.71 -1.35 -4.39
C SER A 179 13.16 -0.89 -4.37
N THR A 180 13.72 -0.64 -3.18
CA THR A 180 15.15 -0.32 -3.03
C THR A 180 16.05 -1.51 -3.36
N THR A 181 15.63 -2.72 -3.02
CA THR A 181 16.42 -3.95 -3.13
C THR A 181 16.11 -4.75 -4.39
N ALA A 182 15.73 -4.05 -5.47
CA ALA A 182 15.37 -4.64 -6.76
C ALA A 182 14.34 -5.78 -6.67
N HIS A 183 13.43 -5.68 -5.72
CA HIS A 183 12.36 -6.63 -5.40
C HIS A 183 12.82 -8.01 -4.92
N LEU A 184 14.03 -8.08 -4.33
CA LEU A 184 14.52 -9.27 -3.64
C LEU A 184 14.58 -9.04 -2.13
N PRO A 185 13.80 -9.80 -1.33
CA PRO A 185 13.81 -9.64 0.12
C PRO A 185 15.16 -10.03 0.72
N ASN A 186 15.50 -9.46 1.87
CA ASN A 186 16.68 -9.91 2.62
C ASN A 186 16.44 -11.27 3.28
N CYS A 187 15.26 -11.51 3.82
CA CYS A 187 14.89 -12.77 4.45
C CYS A 187 13.57 -13.29 3.89
N LEU A 188 13.51 -14.60 3.66
CA LEU A 188 12.30 -15.33 3.36
C LEU A 188 12.04 -16.36 4.45
N PHE A 189 10.79 -16.44 4.86
CA PHE A 189 10.32 -17.37 5.88
C PHE A 189 9.52 -18.48 5.20
N LEU A 190 10.02 -19.70 5.29
CA LEU A 190 9.61 -20.82 4.45
C LEU A 190 9.24 -22.04 5.29
N TRP A 191 8.20 -22.74 4.85
CA TRP A 191 7.83 -24.10 5.22
C TRP A 191 6.91 -24.63 4.12
N ARG A 192 6.70 -25.95 4.05
CA ARG A 192 5.76 -26.51 3.06
C ARG A 192 4.34 -26.07 3.38
N GLY A 193 3.60 -25.61 2.38
CA GLY A 193 2.24 -25.09 2.51
C GLY A 193 2.16 -23.58 2.76
N VAL A 194 3.29 -22.86 2.91
CA VAL A 194 3.24 -21.40 3.06
C VAL A 194 2.79 -20.72 1.77
N ARG A 195 1.91 -19.70 1.88
CA ARG A 195 1.52 -18.86 0.75
C ARG A 195 2.46 -17.65 0.62
N LEU A 196 3.01 -17.47 -0.57
CA LEU A 196 3.89 -16.35 -0.94
C LEU A 196 3.33 -15.61 -2.15
N THR A 197 3.88 -14.43 -2.44
CA THR A 197 3.55 -13.65 -3.63
C THR A 197 4.79 -13.43 -4.48
N LEU A 198 4.65 -13.62 -5.80
CA LEU A 198 5.71 -13.44 -6.78
C LEU A 198 6.12 -11.97 -6.93
N GLU A 199 7.43 -11.74 -7.06
CA GLU A 199 8.07 -10.45 -7.36
C GLU A 199 8.78 -10.47 -8.73
N GLU A 200 8.42 -11.44 -9.58
CA GLU A 200 8.93 -11.62 -10.93
C GLU A 200 7.83 -11.99 -11.91
N LYS A 201 8.05 -11.63 -13.16
CA LYS A 201 7.18 -11.94 -14.29
C LYS A 201 7.75 -13.15 -15.02
N MET A 202 7.16 -14.32 -14.81
CA MET A 202 7.63 -15.57 -15.42
C MET A 202 6.88 -15.93 -16.70
N CYS A 203 5.55 -15.81 -16.69
CA CYS A 203 4.71 -16.08 -17.86
C CYS A 203 3.42 -15.27 -17.78
N VAL A 204 3.16 -14.43 -18.78
CA VAL A 204 2.01 -13.52 -18.79
C VAL A 204 0.74 -14.26 -19.15
N GLU A 205 0.86 -15.13 -20.14
CA GLU A 205 -0.21 -15.92 -20.73
C GLU A 205 -0.89 -16.80 -19.68
N LEU A 206 -0.11 -17.29 -18.71
CA LEU A 206 -0.57 -18.12 -17.60
C LEU A 206 -0.88 -17.32 -16.32
N GLY A 207 -0.68 -16.00 -16.32
CA GLY A 207 -0.87 -15.15 -15.14
C GLY A 207 0.18 -15.36 -14.03
N VAL A 208 1.29 -16.04 -14.33
CA VAL A 208 2.43 -16.22 -13.42
C VAL A 208 3.31 -14.97 -13.47
N VAL A 209 2.76 -13.89 -12.93
CA VAL A 209 3.35 -12.54 -12.95
C VAL A 209 3.53 -11.99 -11.55
N ARG A 210 4.18 -10.84 -11.44
CA ARG A 210 4.32 -10.12 -10.17
C ARG A 210 2.96 -9.89 -9.53
N GLY A 211 2.84 -10.21 -8.25
CA GLY A 211 1.58 -10.13 -7.51
C GLY A 211 0.76 -11.43 -7.50
N CYS A 212 1.11 -12.41 -8.34
CA CYS A 212 0.49 -13.73 -8.28
C CYS A 212 0.84 -14.44 -6.97
N ALA A 213 -0.20 -14.93 -6.28
CA ALA A 213 -0.07 -15.66 -5.03
C ALA A 213 0.03 -17.16 -5.29
N ALA A 214 1.00 -17.82 -4.69
CA ALA A 214 1.26 -19.24 -4.86
C ALA A 214 1.64 -19.91 -3.53
N VAL A 215 1.41 -21.20 -3.43
CA VAL A 215 1.71 -22.04 -2.26
C VAL A 215 3.00 -22.80 -2.51
N VAL A 216 3.90 -22.83 -1.51
CA VAL A 216 5.13 -23.61 -1.57
C VAL A 216 4.79 -25.08 -1.36
N LEU A 217 5.02 -25.92 -2.36
CA LEU A 217 4.90 -27.37 -2.24
C LEU A 217 6.20 -28.00 -1.73
N ASP A 218 7.32 -27.54 -2.26
CA ASP A 218 8.64 -28.01 -1.83
C ASP A 218 9.72 -26.94 -1.92
N ILE A 219 10.78 -27.15 -1.15
CA ILE A 219 11.92 -26.24 -1.01
C ILE A 219 13.16 -27.04 -1.39
N LEU A 220 13.81 -26.64 -2.48
CA LEU A 220 15.01 -27.31 -2.98
C LEU A 220 16.25 -26.59 -2.40
N PRO A 221 16.94 -27.17 -1.40
CA PRO A 221 18.14 -26.56 -0.84
C PRO A 221 19.26 -26.50 -1.89
N ASP A 222 20.22 -25.60 -1.68
CA ASP A 222 21.49 -25.64 -2.42
C ASP A 222 22.21 -26.96 -2.12
N GLU A 223 22.90 -27.53 -3.11
CA GLU A 223 23.62 -28.81 -2.97
C GLU A 223 24.67 -28.82 -1.85
N ARG A 224 25.18 -27.63 -1.48
CA ARG A 224 26.18 -27.45 -0.41
C ARG A 224 25.53 -27.27 0.97
N GLU A 225 24.21 -27.19 1.04
CA GLU A 225 23.51 -27.01 2.30
C GLU A 225 23.67 -28.28 3.16
N PRO A 226 24.09 -28.14 4.43
CA PRO A 226 24.13 -29.28 5.34
C PRO A 226 22.74 -29.88 5.53
N LEU A 227 22.69 -31.18 5.81
CA LEU A 227 21.46 -31.82 6.26
C LEU A 227 20.93 -31.14 7.53
N TYR A 228 19.61 -31.04 7.61
CA TYR A 228 18.92 -30.39 8.72
C TYR A 228 17.65 -31.14 9.11
N ASP A 229 17.36 -31.15 10.40
CA ASP A 229 16.14 -31.74 10.94
C ASP A 229 14.91 -30.89 10.66
N GLN A 230 13.80 -31.54 10.35
CA GLN A 230 12.51 -30.88 10.06
C GLN A 230 11.58 -30.78 11.28
N GLY A 231 12.04 -31.17 12.47
CA GLY A 231 11.24 -31.18 13.69
C GLY A 231 10.64 -29.82 14.03
N ALA A 232 9.31 -29.76 14.14
CA ALA A 232 8.57 -28.50 14.35
C ALA A 232 8.86 -27.79 15.69
N HIS A 233 9.32 -28.54 16.69
CA HIS A 233 9.68 -28.04 18.01
C HIS A 233 11.09 -27.43 18.06
N LEU A 234 11.87 -27.58 16.99
CA LEU A 234 13.22 -27.05 16.91
C LEU A 234 13.22 -25.56 16.59
N GLU A 235 14.30 -24.88 17.00
CA GLU A 235 14.56 -23.48 16.63
C GLU A 235 14.58 -23.29 15.11
N PRO A 236 14.23 -22.10 14.58
CA PRO A 236 14.27 -21.83 13.14
C PRO A 236 15.60 -22.26 12.51
N PHE A 237 15.53 -22.95 11.36
CA PHE A 237 16.72 -23.33 10.61
C PHE A 237 17.12 -22.19 9.67
N LEU A 238 18.35 -21.68 9.83
CA LEU A 238 18.90 -20.66 8.94
C LEU A 238 19.71 -21.35 7.84
N PHE A 239 19.27 -21.21 6.59
CA PHE A 239 20.03 -21.69 5.45
C PHE A 239 21.38 -20.97 5.36
N ARG A 240 22.45 -21.73 5.11
CA ARG A 240 23.78 -21.18 4.81
C ARG A 240 23.85 -20.62 3.40
N TYR A 241 23.12 -21.23 2.47
CA TYR A 241 23.02 -20.83 1.08
C TYR A 241 21.57 -20.54 0.71
N VAL A 242 21.35 -19.56 -0.17
CA VAL A 242 20.01 -19.32 -0.72
C VAL A 242 19.53 -20.61 -1.40
N PRO A 243 18.32 -21.13 -1.10
CA PRO A 243 17.79 -22.32 -1.75
C PRO A 243 17.83 -22.20 -3.28
N GLU A 244 18.08 -23.31 -3.96
CA GLU A 244 18.21 -23.33 -5.42
C GLU A 244 16.89 -22.89 -6.08
N ALA A 245 15.78 -23.46 -5.60
CA ALA A 245 14.45 -23.16 -6.11
C ALA A 245 13.34 -23.53 -5.11
N LEU A 246 12.13 -23.05 -5.42
CA LEU A 246 10.88 -23.53 -4.83
C LEU A 246 10.04 -24.23 -5.89
N ILE A 247 9.33 -25.28 -5.49
CA ILE A 247 8.21 -25.83 -6.25
C ILE A 247 6.94 -25.15 -5.75
N MET A 248 6.25 -24.44 -6.63
CA MET A 248 5.13 -23.58 -6.28
C MET A 248 3.85 -24.04 -6.98
N GLU A 249 2.69 -23.79 -6.37
CA GLU A 249 1.37 -24.05 -6.94
C GLU A 249 0.49 -22.80 -6.90
N VAL A 250 -0.15 -22.46 -8.01
CA VAL A 250 -1.23 -21.44 -8.05
C VAL A 250 -2.57 -22.16 -7.80
N PRO A 251 -3.23 -21.95 -6.65
CA PRO A 251 -4.43 -22.71 -6.30
C PRO A 251 -5.55 -22.53 -7.33
N GLY A 252 -6.10 -23.65 -7.82
CA GLY A 252 -7.17 -23.68 -8.80
C GLY A 252 -6.74 -23.45 -10.26
N ALA A 253 -5.45 -23.24 -10.52
CA ALA A 253 -4.95 -23.16 -11.89
C ALA A 253 -4.94 -24.53 -12.58
N THR A 254 -5.40 -24.57 -13.83
CA THR A 254 -5.51 -25.80 -14.64
C THR A 254 -4.49 -25.89 -15.77
N TRP A 255 -3.73 -24.81 -16.01
CA TRP A 255 -2.69 -24.79 -17.03
C TRP A 255 -1.51 -25.70 -16.68
N LEU A 256 -0.74 -26.11 -17.69
CA LEU A 256 0.49 -26.88 -17.54
C LEU A 256 1.66 -26.05 -18.05
N LYS A 257 2.55 -25.64 -17.15
CA LYS A 257 3.79 -24.95 -17.50
C LYS A 257 4.98 -25.91 -17.48
N GLU A 258 5.07 -26.74 -16.44
CA GLU A 258 6.03 -27.84 -16.31
C GLU A 258 5.27 -29.18 -16.24
N PRO A 259 5.24 -29.97 -17.32
CA PRO A 259 4.45 -31.19 -17.39
C PRO A 259 4.74 -32.19 -16.26
N GLU A 260 6.00 -32.26 -15.79
CA GLU A 260 6.40 -33.20 -14.73
C GLU A 260 5.83 -32.84 -13.36
N LEU A 261 5.50 -31.57 -13.13
CA LEU A 261 4.95 -31.09 -11.86
C LEU A 261 3.42 -31.24 -11.79
N GLY A 262 2.75 -31.23 -12.94
CA GLY A 262 1.30 -31.26 -13.07
C GLY A 262 0.65 -29.87 -13.10
N PRO A 263 -0.70 -29.81 -13.06
CA PRO A 263 -1.46 -28.57 -13.26
C PRO A 263 -1.16 -27.47 -12.24
N GLY A 264 -1.06 -26.23 -12.71
CA GLY A 264 -0.92 -25.03 -11.88
C GLY A 264 0.42 -24.90 -11.15
N ARG A 265 1.39 -25.78 -11.44
CA ARG A 265 2.66 -25.88 -10.72
C ARG A 265 3.83 -25.43 -11.57
N PHE A 266 4.82 -24.86 -10.90
CA PHE A 266 6.00 -24.31 -11.55
C PHE A 266 7.25 -24.27 -10.66
N TYR A 267 8.42 -24.22 -11.29
CA TYR A 267 9.68 -23.95 -10.61
C TYR A 267 9.96 -22.46 -10.50
N LEU A 268 10.34 -22.02 -9.30
CA LEU A 268 10.82 -20.67 -9.06
C LEU A 268 12.28 -20.71 -8.60
N GLY A 269 13.21 -20.39 -9.50
CA GLY A 269 14.63 -20.33 -9.20
C GLY A 269 15.07 -19.02 -8.51
N ARG A 270 16.29 -19.03 -7.98
CA ARG A 270 16.95 -17.82 -7.46
C ARG A 270 17.16 -16.76 -8.55
N ALA A 271 16.92 -15.50 -8.19
CA ALA A 271 17.20 -14.36 -9.03
C ALA A 271 18.41 -13.57 -8.49
N LYS A 272 19.14 -12.93 -9.41
CA LYS A 272 20.32 -12.12 -9.11
C LYS A 272 20.10 -10.69 -9.60
N ARG A 273 20.06 -9.70 -8.71
CA ARG A 273 19.73 -8.31 -9.08
C ARG A 273 20.65 -7.30 -8.40
N ASN A 274 20.98 -6.22 -9.11
CA ASN A 274 21.81 -5.14 -8.59
C ASN A 274 20.94 -4.07 -7.93
N TRP A 275 21.43 -3.48 -6.85
CA TRP A 275 20.84 -2.33 -6.19
C TRP A 275 21.93 -1.40 -5.66
N LYS A 276 21.52 -0.17 -5.31
CA LYS A 276 22.41 0.88 -4.82
C LYS A 276 22.21 1.06 -3.33
N TYR A 277 23.31 0.95 -2.57
CA TYR A 277 23.33 1.17 -1.14
C TYR A 277 24.12 2.43 -0.79
N ASN A 278 23.49 3.32 -0.05
CA ASN A 278 24.14 4.51 0.47
C ASN A 278 24.71 4.18 1.85
N VAL A 279 26.04 4.13 1.95
CA VAL A 279 26.72 3.86 3.22
C VAL A 279 26.51 5.06 4.16
N PRO A 280 25.99 4.87 5.39
CA PRO A 280 25.84 5.95 6.35
C PRO A 280 27.19 6.62 6.66
N ILE A 281 27.20 7.95 6.79
CA ILE A 281 28.42 8.74 7.07
C ILE A 281 29.09 8.29 8.37
N THR A 282 28.29 7.92 9.37
CA THR A 282 28.75 7.37 10.66
C THR A 282 29.53 6.05 10.52
N MET A 283 29.35 5.34 9.41
CA MET A 283 30.07 4.11 9.07
C MET A 283 31.14 4.34 8.01
N ALA A 284 31.19 5.54 7.42
CA ALA A 284 32.05 5.88 6.30
C ALA A 284 33.47 6.28 6.73
N CYS A 285 33.63 6.79 7.98
CA CYS A 285 34.88 7.28 8.56
C CYS A 285 36.00 6.24 8.73
N HIS A 286 35.70 4.95 8.53
CA HIS A 286 36.69 3.89 8.67
C HIS A 286 37.09 3.23 7.32
N PHE A 287 36.45 3.58 6.19
CA PHE A 287 36.50 2.72 4.99
C PHE A 287 36.48 3.43 3.63
N LEU A 288 36.25 4.74 3.57
CA LEU A 288 36.20 5.48 2.32
C LEU A 288 37.14 6.68 2.42
N ASP A 289 38.02 6.83 1.44
CA ASP A 289 38.76 8.08 1.25
C ASP A 289 37.74 9.23 1.16
N ALA A 290 38.04 10.41 1.69
CA ALA A 290 37.05 11.47 1.95
C ALA A 290 36.23 11.90 0.71
N ALA A 291 36.75 11.62 -0.51
CA ALA A 291 36.07 11.85 -1.80
C ALA A 291 35.02 10.78 -2.19
N THR A 292 35.03 9.61 -1.54
CA THR A 292 34.23 8.41 -1.90
C THR A 292 33.05 8.18 -0.95
N THR A 293 33.05 8.82 0.22
CA THR A 293 32.00 8.78 1.26
C THR A 293 30.60 9.18 0.77
N LYS A 294 30.48 9.78 -0.43
CA LYS A 294 29.20 10.17 -1.04
C LYS A 294 28.71 9.25 -2.16
N LYS A 295 29.49 8.25 -2.60
CA LYS A 295 29.10 7.41 -3.74
C LYS A 295 28.33 6.15 -3.29
N PRO A 296 27.17 5.85 -3.90
CA PRO A 296 26.44 4.62 -3.60
C PRO A 296 27.28 3.39 -3.99
N VAL A 297 27.34 2.42 -3.09
CA VAL A 297 27.93 1.10 -3.33
C VAL A 297 26.96 0.27 -4.18
N THR A 298 27.47 -0.39 -5.22
CA THR A 298 26.67 -1.31 -6.02
C THR A 298 26.71 -2.70 -5.41
N VAL A 299 25.56 -3.16 -4.92
CA VAL A 299 25.40 -4.46 -4.29
C VAL A 299 24.59 -5.36 -5.21
N ASN A 300 25.06 -6.57 -5.40
CA ASN A 300 24.35 -7.63 -6.07
C ASN A 300 23.73 -8.56 -5.03
N ARG A 301 22.40 -8.68 -5.07
CA ARG A 301 21.62 -9.56 -4.20
C ARG A 301 21.19 -10.80 -4.95
N VAL A 302 21.39 -11.97 -4.34
CA VAL A 302 20.81 -13.25 -4.76
C VAL A 302 19.75 -13.68 -3.76
N GLN A 303 18.53 -13.94 -4.24
CA GLN A 303 17.40 -14.46 -3.45
C GLN A 303 16.31 -14.98 -4.39
N LEU A 304 15.38 -15.81 -3.89
CA LEU A 304 14.15 -16.17 -4.58
C LEU A 304 13.23 -14.95 -4.74
N PRO A 305 12.67 -14.68 -5.94
CA PRO A 305 11.88 -13.48 -6.20
C PRO A 305 10.42 -13.63 -5.76
N VAL A 306 10.23 -13.82 -4.45
CA VAL A 306 8.94 -13.91 -3.76
C VAL A 306 8.97 -13.07 -2.49
N LYS A 307 7.81 -12.89 -1.85
CA LYS A 307 7.70 -12.33 -0.49
C LYS A 307 6.63 -13.04 0.33
N ASN A 308 6.81 -13.07 1.64
CA ASN A 308 5.75 -13.41 2.60
C ASN A 308 4.66 -12.32 2.60
N MET A 309 3.42 -12.73 2.86
CA MET A 309 2.23 -11.86 2.86
C MET A 309 1.65 -11.58 4.26
N PHE A 310 2.34 -11.98 5.32
CA PHE A 310 1.82 -11.88 6.69
C PHE A 310 1.69 -10.44 7.19
N ALA A 311 2.48 -9.53 6.63
CA ALA A 311 2.36 -8.10 6.87
C ALA A 311 2.65 -7.33 5.59
N LEU A 312 1.89 -6.26 5.37
CA LEU A 312 1.92 -5.45 4.16
C LEU A 312 1.93 -3.97 4.52
N THR A 313 2.68 -3.18 3.76
CA THR A 313 2.58 -1.72 3.87
C THR A 313 1.24 -1.24 3.32
N VAL A 314 0.78 -0.08 3.77
CA VAL A 314 -0.44 0.56 3.25
C VAL A 314 -0.44 0.68 1.71
N TYR A 315 0.71 1.01 1.09
CA TYR A 315 0.87 1.03 -0.37
C TYR A 315 0.65 -0.34 -1.02
N ALA A 316 1.11 -1.42 -0.40
CA ALA A 316 0.91 -2.77 -0.93
C ALA A 316 -0.54 -3.24 -0.77
N LEU A 317 -1.29 -2.68 0.18
CA LEU A 317 -2.70 -2.98 0.45
C LEU A 317 -3.67 -2.16 -0.40
N GLN A 318 -3.23 -1.04 -0.95
CA GLN A 318 -4.05 -0.19 -1.81
C GLN A 318 -4.63 -0.99 -2.99
N GLY A 319 -5.88 -0.69 -3.34
CA GLY A 319 -6.65 -1.45 -4.34
C GLY A 319 -7.25 -2.76 -3.83
N GLN A 320 -6.69 -3.41 -2.80
CA GLN A 320 -7.19 -4.71 -2.34
C GLN A 320 -8.50 -4.62 -1.54
N THR A 321 -9.28 -5.69 -1.56
CA THR A 321 -10.40 -5.95 -0.64
C THR A 321 -10.08 -7.24 0.11
N LEU A 322 -10.09 -7.18 1.43
CA LEU A 322 -9.71 -8.28 2.32
C LEU A 322 -10.93 -8.75 3.12
N PRO A 323 -11.00 -10.05 3.47
CA PRO A 323 -12.03 -10.55 4.37
C PRO A 323 -11.82 -10.03 5.80
N ALA A 324 -10.57 -9.83 6.22
CA ALA A 324 -10.20 -9.22 7.49
C ALA A 324 -8.79 -8.65 7.46
N ILE A 325 -8.50 -7.74 8.38
CA ILE A 325 -7.18 -7.11 8.51
C ILE A 325 -6.84 -6.80 9.97
N ILE A 326 -5.59 -7.02 10.35
CA ILE A 326 -5.02 -6.47 11.59
C ILE A 326 -4.25 -5.21 11.21
N VAL A 327 -4.42 -4.10 11.91
CA VAL A 327 -3.75 -2.84 11.56
C VAL A 327 -2.97 -2.25 12.72
N ASP A 328 -1.78 -1.75 12.38
CA ASP A 328 -0.98 -0.90 13.24
C ASP A 328 -0.94 0.50 12.66
N VAL A 329 -1.75 1.39 13.26
CA VAL A 329 -2.07 2.72 12.72
C VAL A 329 -1.43 3.86 13.51
N ALA A 330 -0.51 3.55 14.42
CA ALA A 330 0.28 4.54 15.13
C ALA A 330 1.11 5.38 14.16
N ARG A 331 1.06 6.71 14.30
CA ARG A 331 1.75 7.63 13.39
C ARG A 331 3.27 7.44 13.45
N PRO A 332 3.92 7.12 12.33
CA PRO A 332 5.37 7.18 12.19
C PRO A 332 5.97 8.55 12.54
N PRO A 333 7.12 8.60 13.25
CA PRO A 333 7.95 9.80 13.27
C PRO A 333 8.21 10.37 11.87
N GLY A 334 8.05 11.68 11.70
CA GLY A 334 8.31 12.39 10.45
C GLY A 334 7.23 12.26 9.36
N MET A 335 6.20 11.41 9.53
CA MET A 335 5.07 11.38 8.59
C MET A 335 4.18 12.60 8.81
N SER A 336 3.76 13.28 7.75
CA SER A 336 2.88 14.44 7.82
C SER A 336 1.46 14.06 8.29
N ARG A 337 0.64 15.06 8.65
CA ARG A 337 -0.75 14.82 9.07
C ARG A 337 -1.58 14.27 7.91
N ASP A 338 -1.37 14.83 6.73
CA ASP A 338 -2.09 14.49 5.51
C ASP A 338 -1.76 13.08 5.01
N GLU A 339 -0.47 12.71 4.98
CA GLU A 339 -0.06 11.34 4.64
C GLU A 339 -0.60 10.32 5.63
N HIS A 340 -0.61 10.65 6.93
CA HIS A 340 -1.16 9.77 7.95
C HIS A 340 -2.66 9.60 7.78
N TRP A 341 -3.41 10.69 7.58
CA TRP A 341 -4.85 10.66 7.37
C TRP A 341 -5.23 9.80 6.15
N ILE A 342 -4.56 9.99 5.00
CA ILE A 342 -4.80 9.16 3.80
C ILE A 342 -4.49 7.69 4.11
N SER A 343 -3.40 7.43 4.83
CA SER A 343 -3.02 6.06 5.18
C SER A 343 -4.07 5.37 6.08
N LEU A 344 -4.67 6.10 7.02
CA LEU A 344 -5.77 5.61 7.85
C LEU A 344 -6.99 5.26 6.99
N LEU A 345 -7.37 6.16 6.08
CA LEU A 345 -8.50 5.94 5.16
C LEU A 345 -8.27 4.70 4.29
N VAL A 346 -7.08 4.55 3.71
CA VAL A 346 -6.74 3.40 2.87
C VAL A 346 -6.77 2.10 3.67
N LEU A 347 -6.17 2.05 4.86
CA LEU A 347 -6.14 0.83 5.68
C LEU A 347 -7.55 0.40 6.12
N LEU A 348 -8.38 1.32 6.60
CA LEU A 348 -9.73 1.01 7.08
C LEU A 348 -10.67 0.61 5.93
N SER A 349 -10.50 1.18 4.74
CA SER A 349 -11.31 0.84 3.55
C SER A 349 -10.91 -0.48 2.87
N ARG A 350 -10.01 -1.29 3.47
CA ARG A 350 -9.64 -2.60 2.91
C ARG A 350 -10.65 -3.70 3.22
N VAL A 351 -11.50 -3.54 4.23
CA VAL A 351 -12.49 -4.54 4.63
C VAL A 351 -13.92 -4.02 4.45
N ARG A 352 -14.92 -4.87 4.69
CA ARG A 352 -16.33 -4.54 4.46
C ARG A 352 -17.04 -4.03 5.70
N GLN A 353 -16.67 -4.55 6.86
CA GLN A 353 -17.30 -4.23 8.15
C GLN A 353 -16.25 -3.82 9.18
N ILE A 354 -16.68 -3.15 10.26
CA ILE A 354 -15.75 -2.69 11.30
C ILE A 354 -15.25 -3.88 12.14
N GLU A 355 -16.06 -4.93 12.24
CA GLU A 355 -15.79 -6.20 12.90
C GLU A 355 -14.66 -6.99 12.22
N ASP A 356 -14.39 -6.71 10.94
CA ASP A 356 -13.31 -7.31 10.14
C ASP A 356 -11.95 -6.61 10.37
N VAL A 357 -11.89 -5.58 11.22
CA VAL A 357 -10.66 -4.88 11.60
C VAL A 357 -10.26 -5.24 13.02
N VAL A 358 -8.98 -5.50 13.26
CA VAL A 358 -8.39 -5.49 14.61
C VAL A 358 -7.29 -4.44 14.66
N ILE A 359 -7.28 -3.60 15.69
CA ILE A 359 -6.32 -2.50 15.83
C ILE A 359 -5.32 -2.81 16.95
N LEU A 360 -4.04 -2.73 16.61
CA LEU A 360 -2.95 -2.94 17.58
C LEU A 360 -2.63 -1.66 18.36
N ARG A 361 -2.48 -0.54 17.63
CA ARG A 361 -2.19 0.78 18.20
C ARG A 361 -3.04 1.83 17.51
N LEU A 362 -4.01 2.39 18.23
CA LEU A 362 -4.90 3.44 17.75
C LEU A 362 -4.31 4.82 18.06
N PRO A 363 -4.12 5.72 17.07
CA PRO A 363 -3.71 7.10 17.33
C PRO A 363 -4.87 7.90 17.93
N GLU A 364 -4.60 9.12 18.41
CA GLU A 364 -5.63 10.02 18.91
C GLU A 364 -6.71 10.33 17.86
N LYS A 365 -7.97 10.54 18.32
CA LYS A 365 -9.14 10.86 17.48
C LYS A 365 -8.86 11.94 16.43
N LYS A 366 -8.13 12.99 16.80
CA LYS A 366 -7.76 14.12 15.92
C LYS A 366 -7.02 13.71 14.64
N CYS A 367 -6.39 12.53 14.60
CA CYS A 367 -5.68 12.03 13.41
C CYS A 367 -6.64 11.58 12.29
N PHE A 368 -7.90 11.29 12.63
CA PHE A 368 -8.96 10.95 11.68
C PHE A 368 -9.80 12.17 11.27
N GLU A 369 -9.64 13.28 11.98
CA GLU A 369 -10.38 14.53 11.80
C GLU A 369 -9.61 15.53 10.94
N GLY A 370 -10.27 16.63 10.56
CA GLY A 370 -9.73 17.68 9.71
C GLY A 370 -9.89 17.45 8.21
N GLY A 371 -10.47 16.31 7.83
CA GLY A 371 -10.83 15.99 6.45
C GLY A 371 -9.65 15.68 5.53
N PRO A 372 -9.94 15.42 4.24
CA PRO A 372 -8.93 15.18 3.23
C PRO A 372 -7.98 16.38 3.07
N PRO A 373 -6.73 16.15 2.65
CA PRO A 373 -5.80 17.21 2.27
C PRO A 373 -6.41 18.21 1.27
N GLU A 374 -5.98 19.47 1.36
CA GLU A 374 -6.56 20.58 0.58
C GLU A 374 -6.43 20.37 -0.93
N PHE A 375 -5.29 19.85 -1.39
CA PHE A 375 -5.06 19.57 -2.81
C PHE A 375 -6.03 18.51 -3.36
N LEU A 376 -6.40 17.51 -2.55
CA LEU A 376 -7.40 16.50 -2.93
C LEU A 376 -8.79 17.08 -2.96
N THR A 377 -9.14 17.90 -1.97
CA THR A 377 -10.45 18.57 -1.90
C THR A 377 -10.65 19.50 -3.10
N SER A 378 -9.62 20.27 -3.46
CA SER A 378 -9.63 21.19 -4.60
C SER A 378 -9.78 20.44 -5.93
N GLU A 379 -9.04 19.34 -6.10
CA GLU A 379 -9.13 18.54 -7.32
C GLU A 379 -10.48 17.81 -7.42
N TYR A 380 -10.99 17.24 -6.32
CA TYR A 380 -12.29 16.60 -6.29
C TYR A 380 -13.41 17.59 -6.65
N ALA A 381 -13.36 18.82 -6.13
CA ALA A 381 -14.31 19.87 -6.50
C ALA A 381 -14.28 20.19 -8.01
N ARG A 382 -13.08 20.27 -8.62
CA ARG A 382 -12.95 20.44 -10.07
C ARG A 382 -13.57 19.29 -10.85
N LEU A 383 -13.32 18.04 -10.42
CA LEU A 383 -13.85 16.85 -11.08
C LEU A 383 -15.37 16.76 -10.97
N MET A 384 -15.97 17.20 -9.87
CA MET A 384 -17.43 17.32 -9.74
C MET A 384 -18.02 18.32 -10.73
N CYS A 385 -17.38 19.49 -10.91
CA CYS A 385 -17.82 20.44 -11.93
C CYS A 385 -17.72 19.85 -13.34
N LEU A 386 -16.63 19.14 -13.64
CA LEU A 386 -16.40 18.50 -14.93
C LEU A 386 -17.41 17.36 -15.21
N GLU A 387 -17.77 16.59 -14.19
CA GLU A 387 -18.82 15.58 -14.28
C GLU A 387 -20.17 16.22 -14.66
N GLN A 388 -20.51 17.37 -14.06
CA GLN A 388 -21.74 18.07 -14.40
C GLN A 388 -21.80 18.46 -15.88
N GLU A 389 -20.70 18.98 -16.42
CA GLU A 389 -20.56 19.32 -17.84
C GLU A 389 -20.65 18.07 -18.72
N THR A 390 -20.04 16.97 -18.28
CA THR A 390 -20.07 15.66 -18.96
C THR A 390 -21.51 15.14 -19.07
N LEU A 391 -22.27 15.18 -17.97
CA LEU A 391 -23.66 14.73 -17.93
C LEU A 391 -24.58 15.59 -18.81
N LEU A 392 -24.38 16.92 -18.83
CA LEU A 392 -25.13 17.82 -19.71
C LEU A 392 -24.84 17.54 -21.19
N MET A 393 -23.57 17.30 -21.54
CA MET A 393 -23.17 16.92 -22.89
C MET A 393 -23.81 15.60 -23.30
N LEU A 394 -23.73 14.58 -22.43
CA LEU A 394 -24.31 13.27 -22.67
C LEU A 394 -25.82 13.34 -22.85
N ASP A 395 -26.53 14.08 -21.99
CA ASP A 395 -27.98 14.24 -22.10
C ASP A 395 -28.40 14.87 -23.44
N LYS A 396 -27.66 15.90 -23.88
CA LYS A 396 -27.88 16.56 -25.17
C LYS A 396 -27.62 15.60 -26.35
N GLN A 397 -26.55 14.80 -26.27
CA GLN A 397 -26.23 13.82 -27.31
C GLN A 397 -27.30 12.73 -27.39
N LEU A 398 -27.71 12.15 -26.25
CA LEU A 398 -28.79 11.17 -26.18
C LEU A 398 -30.11 11.73 -26.71
N ALA A 399 -30.38 13.03 -26.49
CA ALA A 399 -31.56 13.70 -27.02
C ALA A 399 -31.52 13.79 -28.55
N ALA A 400 -30.35 14.12 -29.11
CA ALA A 400 -30.16 14.24 -30.56
C ALA A 400 -30.34 12.89 -31.29
N VAL A 401 -29.98 11.78 -30.64
CA VAL A 401 -30.15 10.43 -31.18
C VAL A 401 -31.47 9.75 -30.77
N GLN A 402 -32.41 10.50 -30.18
CA GLN A 402 -33.75 10.03 -29.78
C GLN A 402 -33.76 8.87 -28.77
N LEU A 403 -32.71 8.73 -27.95
CA LEU A 403 -32.62 7.73 -26.89
C LEU A 403 -33.27 8.23 -25.59
N HIS A 404 -34.57 8.54 -25.66
CA HIS A 404 -35.33 9.13 -24.55
C HIS A 404 -35.36 8.25 -23.31
N ASP A 405 -35.46 6.94 -23.47
CA ASP A 405 -35.51 5.99 -22.34
C ASP A 405 -34.21 6.01 -21.53
N ILE A 406 -33.05 6.05 -22.20
CA ILE A 406 -31.74 6.11 -21.54
C ILE A 406 -31.58 7.44 -20.80
N ARG A 407 -32.07 8.55 -21.37
CA ARG A 407 -32.03 9.85 -20.68
C ARG A 407 -32.84 9.82 -19.39
N ALA A 408 -34.06 9.28 -19.45
CA ALA A 408 -34.95 9.19 -18.30
C ALA A 408 -34.37 8.29 -17.19
N GLN A 409 -33.60 7.26 -17.56
CA GLN A 409 -33.01 6.31 -16.61
C GLN A 409 -31.64 6.74 -16.08
N VAL A 410 -30.83 7.46 -16.86
CA VAL A 410 -29.42 7.72 -16.56
C VAL A 410 -29.14 9.19 -16.30
N THR A 411 -29.30 10.06 -17.32
CA THR A 411 -28.83 11.45 -17.22
C THR A 411 -29.78 12.36 -16.45
N GLN A 412 -31.09 12.23 -16.63
CA GLN A 412 -32.07 13.10 -15.98
C GLN A 412 -32.10 12.94 -14.46
N PRO A 413 -32.08 11.72 -13.89
CA PRO A 413 -32.04 11.55 -12.43
C PRO A 413 -30.82 12.22 -11.82
N LEU A 414 -29.63 12.00 -12.39
CA LEU A 414 -28.38 12.58 -11.93
C LEU A 414 -28.37 14.11 -12.03
N LEU A 415 -28.82 14.66 -13.17
CA LEU A 415 -28.91 16.12 -13.35
C LEU A 415 -29.91 16.77 -12.37
N ASN A 416 -31.01 16.09 -12.05
CA ASN A 416 -31.99 16.57 -11.08
C ASN A 416 -31.42 16.55 -9.64
N GLU A 417 -30.71 15.49 -9.28
CA GLU A 417 -30.03 15.38 -7.98
C GLU A 417 -28.97 16.46 -7.79
N MET A 418 -28.19 16.76 -8.84
CA MET A 418 -27.21 17.85 -8.82
C MET A 418 -27.88 19.21 -8.61
N ARG A 419 -29.01 19.49 -9.28
CA ARG A 419 -29.78 20.72 -9.09
C ARG A 419 -30.27 20.86 -7.65
N ASN A 420 -30.85 19.79 -7.09
CA ASN A 420 -31.33 19.76 -5.72
C ASN A 420 -30.20 20.01 -4.70
N THR A 421 -29.01 19.44 -4.95
CA THR A 421 -27.83 19.63 -4.08
C THR A 421 -27.36 21.09 -4.09
N VAL A 422 -27.35 21.75 -5.25
CA VAL A 422 -26.98 23.17 -5.37
C VAL A 422 -28.00 24.07 -4.67
N GLU A 423 -29.29 23.79 -4.80
CA GLU A 423 -30.34 24.54 -4.10
C GLU A 423 -30.27 24.38 -2.59
N THR A 424 -29.95 23.18 -2.11
CA THR A 424 -29.80 22.87 -0.68
C THR A 424 -28.58 23.61 -0.09
N ARG A 425 -27.45 23.64 -0.80
CA ARG A 425 -26.26 24.41 -0.40
C ARG A 425 -26.53 25.92 -0.37
N LYS A 426 -27.20 26.47 -1.39
CA LYS A 426 -27.61 27.89 -1.40
C LYS A 426 -28.49 28.25 -0.21
N ARG A 427 -29.42 27.37 0.19
CA ARG A 427 -30.28 27.58 1.37
C ARG A 427 -29.48 27.54 2.68
N GLN A 428 -28.49 26.67 2.80
CA GLN A 428 -27.61 26.60 3.98
C GLN A 428 -26.67 27.81 4.09
N ASP A 429 -26.13 28.31 2.97
CA ASP A 429 -25.31 29.52 2.95
C ASP A 429 -26.14 30.78 3.29
N ILE A 430 -27.38 30.87 2.81
CA ILE A 430 -28.30 31.95 3.16
C ILE A 430 -28.63 31.91 4.67
N GLN A 431 -28.88 30.74 5.26
CA GLN A 431 -29.13 30.60 6.70
C GLN A 431 -27.89 30.93 7.55
N SER A 432 -26.69 30.52 7.13
CA SER A 432 -25.44 30.84 7.86
C SER A 432 -25.05 32.33 7.78
N SER A 433 -25.43 33.03 6.70
CA SER A 433 -25.23 34.48 6.53
C SER A 433 -26.23 35.36 7.31
N SER A 434 -27.28 34.75 7.87
CA SER A 434 -28.36 35.46 8.59
C SER A 434 -28.18 35.55 10.12
N LEU A 435 -27.07 35.04 10.66
CA LEU A 435 -26.72 35.23 12.08
C LEU A 435 -26.22 36.67 12.32
N PRO A 436 -26.79 37.44 13.27
CA PRO A 436 -26.42 38.83 13.48
C PRO A 436 -24.96 38.94 13.92
N LYS A 437 -24.17 39.79 13.23
CA LYS A 437 -22.87 40.24 13.71
C LYS A 437 -23.04 40.85 15.11
N ARG A 438 -22.66 40.12 16.16
CA ARG A 438 -22.54 40.66 17.53
C ARG A 438 -21.59 41.84 17.48
N ARG A 439 -22.14 43.05 17.61
CA ARG A 439 -21.39 44.27 17.89
C ARG A 439 -20.59 44.03 19.17
N ARG A 440 -19.26 44.12 19.06
CA ARG A 440 -18.37 44.26 20.23
C ARG A 440 -18.74 45.56 20.93
N ALA A 441 -19.19 45.46 22.17
CA ALA A 441 -19.15 46.58 23.11
C ALA A 441 -17.79 46.55 23.82
N THR A 442 -17.30 47.75 24.07
CA THR A 442 -16.08 48.19 24.76
C THR A 442 -15.66 47.39 25.98
#